data_AF-A0A0J9UXV4-F1
#
_entry.id   AF-A0A0J9UXV4-F1
#
_cell.length_a   1.000
_cell.length_b   1.000
_cell.length_c   1.000
_cell.angle_alpha   90.00
_cell.angle_beta   90.00
_cell.angle_gamma   90.00
#
_symmetry.space_group_name_H-M   'P 1'
#
loop_
_entity.id
_entity.type
_entity.pdbx_description
1 polymer ?
#
loop_
_entity_poly.entity_id
_entity_poly.type
_entity_poly.pdbx_seq_one_letter_code
_entity_poly.pdbx_strand_id
1 'polypeptide(L)'
;MEDVKVKDTVMVYGYKATVEHIGEVQAGKDSPEKRKIYAVKFSNRDGYTDETESASIRIQRAFRGYRARKEFHSFVSSLVWRKFEHLHENMTLNNHDEIYKPLIKAINEDIKSGKIQFTSKCFSSNSNQFSRISTTSYESTAYDENVPKLKDKIDKAFAMEVFHFFLTTKNYVLPNNLVCKILTKTQKMLEENIKSSVIHVDMTKKSKDTKLIILGDVHGQLNDVLWLFNRFGLPSSNNIYIFNGDIADRGENATEIFLLLFTFKLSNYDCVIINRGNHECSYMNEVYGFYNEVLSKYDSAVFDLFQGVFELLGLAVNIQSRFLC
;
A
#
# COMPACT_ATOMS: atom_id res chain seq x y z
N MET A 1 32.52 2.31 11.54
CA MET A 1 32.77 2.87 12.88
C MET A 1 34.24 2.65 13.15
N GLU A 2 35.03 3.71 13.33
CA GLU A 2 36.44 3.58 13.70
C GLU A 2 36.56 2.85 15.05
N ASP A 3 37.53 1.96 15.18
CA ASP A 3 37.78 1.19 16.40
C ASP A 3 38.14 2.14 17.55
N VAL A 4 37.24 2.24 18.54
CA VAL A 4 37.44 3.07 19.74
C VAL A 4 38.58 2.47 20.57
N LYS A 5 39.65 3.25 20.77
CA LYS A 5 40.83 2.85 21.53
C LYS A 5 40.68 3.22 23.01
N VAL A 6 41.33 2.44 23.88
CA VAL A 6 41.39 2.74 25.32
C VAL A 6 42.15 4.05 25.53
N LYS A 7 41.61 4.94 26.37
CA LYS A 7 42.01 6.35 26.56
C LYS A 7 41.56 7.32 25.47
N ASP A 8 40.74 6.89 24.51
CA ASP A 8 40.10 7.85 23.62
C ASP A 8 39.20 8.80 24.43
N THR A 9 39.25 10.08 24.07
CA THR A 9 38.40 11.09 24.65
C THR A 9 37.11 11.14 23.86
N VAL A 10 35.99 10.84 24.53
CA VAL A 10 34.65 10.84 23.95
C VAL A 10 33.76 11.83 24.68
N MET A 11 32.80 12.40 23.96
CA MET A 11 31.87 13.39 24.49
C MET A 11 30.53 12.72 24.81
N VAL A 12 30.20 12.59 26.10
CA VAL A 12 28.94 11.99 26.58
C VAL A 12 28.15 13.06 27.34
N TYR A 13 26.92 13.35 26.87
CA TYR A 13 26.07 14.44 27.40
C TYR A 13 26.74 15.83 27.49
N GLY A 14 27.73 16.10 26.62
CA GLY A 14 28.44 17.39 26.61
C GLY A 14 29.55 17.51 27.64
N TYR A 15 29.92 16.42 28.31
CA TYR A 15 31.06 16.36 29.21
C TYR A 15 32.17 15.51 28.61
N LYS A 16 33.41 15.93 28.87
CA LYS A 16 34.61 15.17 28.54
C LYS A 16 34.60 13.88 29.34
N ALA A 17 34.76 12.76 28.64
CA ALA A 17 34.86 11.48 29.29
C ALA A 17 35.89 10.59 28.56
N THR A 18 36.61 9.80 29.33
CA THR A 18 37.66 8.92 28.82
C THR A 18 37.15 7.50 28.76
N VAL A 19 37.37 6.82 27.64
CA VAL A 19 37.02 5.41 27.47
C VAL A 19 38.02 4.55 28.24
N GLU A 20 37.52 3.87 29.27
CA GLU A 20 38.26 2.91 30.08
C GLU A 20 37.80 1.49 29.75
N HIS A 21 38.75 0.56 29.65
CA HIS A 21 38.43 -0.86 29.53
C HIS A 21 38.14 -1.42 30.93
N ILE A 22 36.92 -1.89 31.16
CA ILE A 22 36.46 -2.34 32.49
C ILE A 22 36.38 -3.84 32.66
N GLY A 23 36.49 -4.63 31.59
CA GLY A 23 36.54 -6.08 31.68
C GLY A 23 36.26 -6.77 30.36
N GLU A 24 36.29 -8.10 30.36
CA GLU A 24 35.95 -8.91 29.20
C GLU A 24 34.87 -9.92 29.59
N VAL A 25 33.86 -10.10 28.75
CA VAL A 25 32.78 -11.08 28.97
C VAL A 25 32.76 -12.08 27.83
N GLN A 26 32.63 -13.36 28.16
CA GLN A 26 32.46 -14.43 27.18
C GLN A 26 31.17 -14.22 26.39
N ALA A 27 31.23 -14.30 25.06
CA ALA A 27 30.10 -14.05 24.18
C ALA A 27 29.00 -15.15 24.22
N GLY A 28 29.16 -16.17 25.07
CA GLY A 28 28.23 -17.27 25.30
C GLY A 28 28.89 -18.35 26.15
N LYS A 29 28.12 -19.33 26.65
CA LYS A 29 28.63 -20.38 27.55
C LYS A 29 29.73 -21.26 26.93
N ASP A 30 29.82 -21.35 25.60
CA ASP A 30 30.75 -22.24 24.90
C ASP A 30 31.56 -21.56 23.76
N SER A 31 31.59 -20.23 23.67
CA SER A 31 32.42 -19.54 22.66
C SER A 31 33.77 -19.09 23.25
N PRO A 32 34.91 -19.34 22.56
CA PRO A 32 36.22 -18.86 23.02
C PRO A 32 36.42 -17.34 22.85
N GLU A 33 35.52 -16.65 22.15
CA GLU A 33 35.58 -15.20 21.95
C GLU A 33 35.16 -14.42 23.19
N LYS A 34 36.11 -13.61 23.70
CA LYS A 34 35.89 -12.65 24.78
C LYS A 34 35.61 -11.27 24.20
N ARG A 35 34.45 -10.69 24.51
CA ARG A 35 34.10 -9.33 24.13
C ARG A 35 34.61 -8.36 25.19
N LYS A 36 35.37 -7.36 24.75
CA LYS A 36 35.88 -6.28 25.59
C LYS A 36 34.73 -5.34 25.96
N ILE A 37 34.63 -5.04 27.25
CA ILE A 37 33.67 -4.09 27.80
C ILE A 37 34.42 -2.79 28.09
N TYR A 38 33.89 -1.72 27.51
CA TYR A 38 34.39 -0.37 27.71
C TYR A 38 33.34 0.41 28.51
N ALA A 39 33.79 1.16 29.50
CA ALA A 39 33.00 2.16 30.20
C ALA A 39 33.63 3.52 30.00
N VAL A 40 32.82 4.56 30.22
CA VAL A 40 33.21 5.92 29.97
C VAL A 40 33.23 6.66 31.30
N LYS A 41 34.42 7.06 31.73
CA LYS A 41 34.63 7.75 33.00
C LYS A 41 34.65 9.26 32.77
N PHE A 42 33.79 9.99 33.48
CA PHE A 42 33.78 11.44 33.43
C PHE A 42 35.04 12.00 34.10
N SER A 43 35.81 12.82 33.38
CA SER A 43 36.83 13.66 34.00
C SER A 43 36.14 14.78 34.79
N ASN A 44 36.72 15.16 35.94
CA ASN A 44 36.19 16.08 36.95
C ASN A 44 35.24 17.20 36.46
N ARG A 45 34.25 17.55 37.28
CA ARG A 45 33.32 18.69 37.12
C ARG A 45 34.00 20.07 37.22
N ASP A 46 35.33 20.13 37.13
CA ASP A 46 36.03 21.40 37.12
C ASP A 46 35.84 22.03 35.74
N GLY A 47 35.42 23.29 35.74
CA GLY A 47 34.94 24.00 34.55
C GLY A 47 35.90 23.90 33.37
N TYR A 48 35.32 24.03 32.17
CA TYR A 48 36.03 23.94 30.90
C TYR A 48 37.36 24.70 30.92
N THR A 49 38.47 23.99 30.77
CA THR A 49 39.82 24.56 30.85
C THR A 49 40.29 25.18 29.52
N ASP A 50 39.58 24.91 28.41
CA ASP A 50 39.96 25.34 27.06
C ASP A 50 38.76 25.98 26.34
N GLU A 51 38.98 27.17 25.77
CA GLU A 51 37.99 27.95 25.03
C GLU A 51 37.54 27.22 23.76
N THR A 52 38.46 26.51 23.10
CA THR A 52 38.18 25.77 21.86
C THR A 52 37.26 24.57 22.11
N GLU A 53 37.52 23.84 23.20
CA GLU A 53 36.71 22.72 23.65
C GLU A 53 35.30 23.21 24.04
N SER A 54 35.22 24.32 24.79
CA SER A 54 33.94 24.96 25.16
C SER A 54 33.12 25.37 23.94
N ALA A 55 33.77 25.98 22.93
CA ALA A 55 33.12 26.38 21.70
C ALA A 55 32.59 25.16 20.92
N SER A 56 33.39 24.09 20.81
CA SER A 56 33.01 22.87 20.10
C SER A 56 31.77 22.21 20.72
N ILE A 57 31.67 22.17 22.05
CA ILE A 57 30.53 21.59 22.78
C ILE A 57 29.26 22.42 22.56
N ARG A 58 29.38 23.75 22.58
CA ARG A 58 28.26 24.66 22.28
C ARG A 58 27.76 24.48 20.85
N ILE A 59 28.67 24.36 19.88
CA ILE A 59 28.35 24.11 18.47
C ILE A 59 27.65 22.75 18.31
N GLN A 60 28.18 21.68 18.90
CA GLN A 60 27.58 20.34 18.83
C GLN A 60 26.19 20.31 19.49
N ARG A 61 26.02 20.96 20.64
CA ARG A 61 24.72 21.08 21.31
C ARG A 61 23.71 21.83 20.46
N ALA A 62 24.11 22.96 19.86
CA ALA A 62 23.28 23.74 18.97
C ALA A 62 22.85 22.93 17.73
N PHE A 63 23.79 22.21 17.11
CA PHE A 63 23.54 21.36 15.95
C PHE A 63 22.59 20.20 16.26
N ARG A 64 22.81 19.48 17.36
CA ARG A 64 21.93 18.39 17.82
C ARG A 64 20.52 18.90 18.12
N GLY A 65 20.41 20.06 18.80
CA GLY A 65 19.12 20.70 19.07
C GLY A 65 18.41 21.19 17.80
N TYR A 66 19.15 21.70 16.82
CA TYR A 66 18.60 22.05 15.50
C TYR A 66 18.06 20.80 14.78
N ARG A 67 18.83 19.72 14.73
CA ARG A 67 18.41 18.46 14.09
C ARG A 67 17.15 17.87 14.74
N ALA A 68 17.11 17.81 16.08
CA ALA A 68 15.94 17.33 16.82
C ALA A 68 14.68 18.18 16.54
N ARG A 69 14.83 19.52 16.46
CA ARG A 69 13.71 20.41 16.09
C ARG A 69 13.24 20.19 14.66
N LYS A 70 14.17 20.00 13.70
CA LYS A 70 13.83 19.70 12.31
C LYS A 70 13.07 18.37 12.20
N GLU A 71 13.52 17.33 12.90
CA GLU A 71 12.85 16.04 12.95
C GLU A 71 11.47 16.14 13.61
N PHE A 72 11.35 16.85 14.73
CA PHE A 72 10.07 17.12 15.38
C PHE A 72 9.09 17.88 14.47
N HIS A 73 9.55 18.93 13.78
CA HIS A 73 8.74 19.67 12.82
C HIS A 73 8.29 18.78 11.66
N SER A 74 9.17 17.93 11.13
CA SER A 74 8.82 16.97 10.09
C SER A 74 7.74 15.99 10.56
N PHE A 75 7.90 15.45 11.77
CA PHE A 75 6.93 14.53 12.38
C PHE A 75 5.57 15.20 12.57
N VAL A 76 5.52 16.37 13.21
CA VAL A 76 4.26 17.10 13.43
C VAL A 76 3.61 17.50 12.10
N SER A 77 4.40 17.96 11.13
CA SER A 77 3.88 18.31 9.80
C SER A 77 3.28 17.10 9.10
N SER A 78 3.92 15.92 9.17
CA SER A 78 3.36 14.69 8.61
C SER A 78 2.07 14.25 9.30
N LEU A 79 1.99 14.38 10.64
CA LEU A 79 0.80 14.05 11.41
C LEU A 79 -0.38 14.98 11.07
N VAL A 80 -0.10 16.28 10.99
CA VAL A 80 -1.09 17.30 10.61
C VAL A 80 -1.53 17.06 9.17
N TRP A 81 -0.59 16.85 8.23
CA TRP A 81 -0.90 16.56 6.83
C TRP A 81 -1.80 15.34 6.69
N ARG A 82 -1.45 14.23 7.36
CA ARG A 82 -2.26 13.00 7.33
C ARG A 82 -3.66 13.19 7.91
N LYS A 83 -3.80 14.08 8.90
CA LYS A 83 -5.11 14.44 9.46
C LYS A 83 -5.91 15.34 8.51
N PHE A 84 -5.23 16.23 7.77
CA PHE A 84 -5.85 17.04 6.72
C PHE A 84 -6.29 16.20 5.53
N GLU A 85 -5.46 15.27 5.04
CA GLU A 85 -5.82 14.31 3.99
C GLU A 85 -7.05 13.49 4.41
N HIS A 86 -7.02 12.90 5.61
CA HIS A 86 -8.17 12.18 6.15
C HIS A 86 -9.44 13.03 6.23
N LEU A 87 -9.33 14.30 6.65
CA LEU A 87 -10.46 15.23 6.67
C LEU A 87 -10.92 15.59 5.25
N HIS A 88 -10.00 15.77 4.30
CA HIS A 88 -10.29 16.08 2.91
C HIS A 88 -10.98 14.91 2.20
N GLU A 89 -10.45 13.70 2.36
CA GLU A 89 -11.06 12.45 1.89
C GLU A 89 -12.46 12.26 2.51
N ASN A 90 -12.60 12.43 3.82
CA ASN A 90 -13.91 12.33 4.48
C ASN A 90 -14.87 13.42 3.99
N MET A 91 -14.40 14.65 3.77
CA MET A 91 -15.22 15.71 3.17
C MET A 91 -15.61 15.39 1.73
N THR A 92 -14.72 14.76 0.95
CA THR A 92 -15.01 14.33 -0.43
C THR A 92 -16.06 13.22 -0.46
N LEU A 93 -15.95 12.25 0.44
CA LEU A 93 -16.94 11.19 0.64
C LEU A 93 -18.27 11.70 1.20
N ASN A 94 -18.26 12.72 2.06
CA ASN A 94 -19.48 13.35 2.56
C ASN A 94 -20.09 14.33 1.54
N ASN A 95 -19.28 14.94 0.66
CA ASN A 95 -19.77 15.74 -0.46
C ASN A 95 -20.48 14.88 -1.51
N HIS A 96 -20.21 13.57 -1.57
CA HIS A 96 -21.06 12.65 -2.33
C HIS A 96 -22.51 12.75 -1.87
N ASP A 97 -22.77 12.88 -0.57
CA ASP A 97 -24.12 13.08 -0.02
C ASP A 97 -24.70 14.46 -0.37
N GLU A 98 -23.89 15.51 -0.39
CA GLU A 98 -24.30 16.87 -0.76
C GLU A 98 -24.49 17.07 -2.27
N ILE A 99 -23.83 16.28 -3.13
CA ILE A 99 -23.95 16.37 -4.58
C ILE A 99 -24.99 15.38 -5.11
N TYR A 100 -24.96 14.12 -4.65
CA TYR A 100 -25.91 13.10 -5.11
C TYR A 100 -27.32 13.38 -4.63
N LYS A 101 -27.55 13.85 -3.39
CA LYS A 101 -28.94 14.05 -2.90
C LYS A 101 -29.67 15.15 -3.69
N PRO A 102 -29.09 16.33 -3.96
CA PRO A 102 -29.71 17.34 -4.82
C PRO A 102 -29.81 16.88 -6.28
N LEU A 103 -28.80 16.18 -6.80
CA LEU A 103 -28.84 15.64 -8.17
C LEU A 103 -29.96 14.59 -8.32
N ILE A 104 -30.06 13.64 -7.40
CA ILE A 104 -31.14 12.63 -7.35
C ILE A 104 -32.49 13.32 -7.17
N LYS A 105 -32.56 14.37 -6.35
CA LYS A 105 -33.79 15.16 -6.17
C LYS A 105 -34.20 15.86 -7.47
N ALA A 106 -33.26 16.51 -8.17
CA ALA A 106 -33.50 17.14 -9.46
C ALA A 106 -33.90 16.11 -10.53
N ILE A 107 -33.21 14.97 -10.60
CA ILE A 107 -33.55 13.85 -11.49
C ILE A 107 -34.96 13.34 -11.19
N ASN A 108 -35.32 13.15 -9.92
CA ASN A 108 -36.66 12.72 -9.52
C ASN A 108 -37.74 13.76 -9.85
N GLU A 109 -37.44 15.05 -9.75
CA GLU A 109 -38.31 16.14 -10.17
C GLU A 109 -38.47 16.19 -11.70
N ASP A 110 -37.39 15.93 -12.45
CA ASP A 110 -37.41 15.84 -13.91
C ASP A 110 -38.14 14.58 -14.41
N ILE A 111 -38.09 13.46 -13.67
CA ILE A 111 -38.92 12.27 -13.90
C ILE A 111 -40.40 12.57 -13.64
N LYS A 112 -40.71 13.19 -12.49
CA LYS A 112 -42.09 13.55 -12.12
C LYS A 112 -42.70 14.58 -13.06
N SER A 113 -41.92 15.53 -13.57
CA SER A 113 -42.34 16.51 -14.56
C SER A 113 -42.39 15.96 -15.99
N GLY A 114 -42.01 14.69 -16.19
CA GLY A 114 -42.08 14.00 -17.48
C GLY A 114 -41.02 14.42 -18.49
N LYS A 115 -40.02 15.21 -18.07
CA LYS A 115 -38.86 15.56 -18.91
C LYS A 115 -37.95 14.35 -19.14
N ILE A 116 -37.87 13.46 -18.17
CA ILE A 116 -37.13 12.20 -18.25
C ILE A 116 -38.15 11.05 -18.22
N GLN A 117 -38.34 10.38 -19.35
CA GLN A 117 -39.19 9.18 -19.44
C GLN A 117 -38.31 7.94 -19.56
N PHE A 118 -38.47 7.01 -18.62
CA PHE A 118 -37.83 5.70 -18.67
C PHE A 118 -38.79 4.67 -19.25
N THR A 119 -38.30 3.85 -20.19
CA THR A 119 -38.97 2.60 -20.54
C THR A 119 -38.93 1.69 -19.31
N SER A 120 -40.09 1.37 -18.76
CA SER A 120 -40.34 0.86 -17.40
C SER A 120 -39.75 -0.52 -17.05
N LYS A 121 -38.42 -0.71 -17.11
CA LYS A 121 -37.77 -1.97 -16.72
C LYS A 121 -36.48 -1.86 -15.89
N CYS A 122 -35.96 -0.68 -15.61
CA CYS A 122 -34.77 -0.54 -14.76
C CYS A 122 -35.16 0.11 -13.43
N PHE A 123 -34.67 -0.46 -12.33
CA PHE A 123 -34.79 -0.04 -10.93
C PHE A 123 -36.04 -0.55 -10.18
N SER A 124 -36.00 -1.82 -9.78
CA SER A 124 -36.72 -2.28 -8.59
C SER A 124 -35.97 -1.84 -7.33
N SER A 125 -36.66 -1.14 -6.44
CA SER A 125 -36.19 -0.69 -5.14
C SER A 125 -35.81 -1.86 -4.24
N ASN A 126 -34.55 -1.90 -3.78
CA ASN A 126 -34.14 -2.74 -2.65
C ASN A 126 -33.12 -1.98 -1.79
N SER A 127 -33.57 -0.91 -1.13
CA SER A 127 -32.84 -0.24 -0.05
C SER A 127 -33.31 -0.84 1.28
N ASN A 128 -32.71 -1.96 1.71
CA ASN A 128 -32.80 -2.49 3.08
C ASN A 128 -31.83 -3.68 3.30
N GLN A 129 -30.56 -3.57 2.88
CA GLN A 129 -29.54 -4.61 3.14
C GLN A 129 -28.53 -4.26 4.23
N PHE A 130 -28.79 -3.24 5.06
CA PHE A 130 -28.13 -3.10 6.35
C PHE A 130 -28.93 -3.82 7.44
N SER A 131 -28.72 -5.13 7.59
CA SER A 131 -28.75 -5.81 8.89
C SER A 131 -28.46 -7.30 8.74
N ARG A 132 -27.69 -7.81 9.72
CA ARG A 132 -27.39 -9.22 10.04
C ARG A 132 -26.08 -9.77 9.46
N ILE A 133 -25.00 -9.41 10.16
CA ILE A 133 -23.94 -10.34 10.53
C ILE A 133 -24.59 -11.68 10.89
N SER A 134 -24.34 -12.69 10.08
CA SER A 134 -24.66 -14.08 10.39
C SER A 134 -23.39 -14.87 10.18
N THR A 135 -22.70 -15.14 11.29
CA THR A 135 -21.66 -16.15 11.39
C THR A 135 -22.20 -17.44 10.79
N THR A 136 -21.73 -17.78 9.60
CA THR A 136 -21.97 -19.08 8.99
C THR A 136 -20.62 -19.62 8.56
N SER A 137 -20.09 -20.52 9.39
CA SER A 137 -19.33 -21.65 8.86
C SER A 137 -20.17 -22.30 7.76
N TYR A 138 -19.61 -22.64 6.61
CA TYR A 138 -19.88 -23.90 5.90
C TYR A 138 -19.23 -23.88 4.51
N GLU A 139 -18.45 -24.93 4.31
CA GLU A 139 -18.25 -25.71 3.10
C GLU A 139 -19.10 -25.33 1.86
N SER A 140 -18.38 -25.10 0.76
CA SER A 140 -18.72 -25.46 -0.62
C SER A 140 -20.19 -25.28 -1.04
N THR A 141 -20.54 -24.09 -1.52
CA THR A 141 -21.71 -23.89 -2.39
C THR A 141 -21.27 -23.68 -3.84
N ALA A 142 -22.05 -24.23 -4.76
CA ALA A 142 -21.76 -24.34 -6.18
C ALA A 142 -21.43 -22.98 -6.82
N TYR A 143 -20.18 -22.86 -7.30
CA TYR A 143 -19.78 -21.76 -8.18
C TYR A 143 -20.58 -21.80 -9.49
N ASP A 144 -20.97 -20.64 -10.02
CA ASP A 144 -21.56 -20.50 -11.36
C ASP A 144 -20.70 -21.26 -12.40
N GLU A 145 -21.33 -21.92 -13.38
CA GLU A 145 -20.61 -22.71 -14.40
C GLU A 145 -19.56 -21.90 -15.21
N ASN A 146 -19.66 -20.57 -15.18
CA ASN A 146 -18.80 -19.62 -15.90
C ASN A 146 -17.55 -19.17 -15.13
N VAL A 147 -17.24 -19.75 -13.98
CA VAL A 147 -16.03 -19.38 -13.23
C VAL A 147 -14.74 -19.73 -14.01
N PRO A 148 -13.78 -18.80 -14.14
CA PRO A 148 -12.51 -19.04 -14.82
C PRO A 148 -11.76 -20.25 -14.24
N LYS A 149 -11.43 -21.22 -15.10
CA LYS A 149 -10.70 -22.42 -14.69
C LYS A 149 -9.24 -22.28 -15.08
N LEU A 150 -8.38 -22.15 -14.08
CA LEU A 150 -6.94 -22.16 -14.29
C LEU A 150 -6.50 -23.53 -14.79
N LYS A 151 -5.94 -23.59 -16.01
CA LYS A 151 -5.35 -24.80 -16.60
C LYS A 151 -3.98 -25.08 -15.95
N ASP A 152 -2.93 -24.46 -16.47
CA ASP A 152 -1.54 -24.69 -16.01
C ASP A 152 -0.83 -23.38 -15.63
N LYS A 153 -0.86 -22.39 -16.53
CA LYS A 153 -0.21 -21.07 -16.37
C LYS A 153 -1.23 -19.93 -16.43
N ILE A 154 -0.89 -18.83 -15.79
CA ILE A 154 -1.67 -17.60 -15.83
C ILE A 154 -1.24 -16.85 -17.09
N ASP A 155 -1.86 -17.23 -18.20
CA ASP A 155 -1.58 -16.65 -19.51
C ASP A 155 -2.53 -15.48 -19.80
N LYS A 156 -2.25 -14.72 -20.86
CA LYS A 156 -3.11 -13.61 -21.30
C LYS A 156 -4.57 -14.05 -21.52
N ALA A 157 -4.79 -15.27 -22.02
CA ALA A 157 -6.13 -15.82 -22.20
C ALA A 157 -6.89 -15.95 -20.87
N PHE A 158 -6.21 -16.42 -19.83
CA PHE A 158 -6.80 -16.52 -18.49
C PHE A 158 -7.10 -15.15 -17.88
N ALA A 159 -6.21 -14.15 -18.09
CA ALA A 159 -6.49 -12.77 -17.67
C ALA A 159 -7.73 -12.18 -18.36
N MET A 160 -7.93 -12.48 -19.65
CA MET A 160 -9.15 -12.12 -20.38
C MET A 160 -10.39 -12.82 -19.82
N GLU A 161 -10.30 -14.11 -19.50
CA GLU A 161 -11.41 -14.87 -18.89
C GLU A 161 -11.82 -14.27 -17.54
N VAL A 162 -10.86 -13.91 -16.68
CA VAL A 162 -11.11 -13.24 -15.40
C VAL A 162 -11.76 -11.87 -15.61
N PHE A 163 -11.27 -11.09 -16.58
CA PHE A 163 -11.87 -9.80 -16.93
C PHE A 163 -13.33 -9.96 -17.41
N HIS A 164 -13.60 -10.90 -18.31
CA HIS A 164 -14.95 -11.18 -18.81
C HIS A 164 -15.87 -11.70 -17.71
N PHE A 165 -15.35 -12.49 -16.77
CA PHE A 165 -16.09 -12.94 -15.60
C PHE A 165 -16.57 -11.74 -14.76
N PHE A 166 -15.67 -10.81 -14.42
CA PHE A 166 -16.06 -9.62 -13.64
C PHE A 166 -16.97 -8.65 -14.41
N LEU A 167 -16.91 -8.61 -15.74
CA LEU A 167 -17.84 -7.82 -16.55
C LEU A 167 -19.26 -8.40 -16.60
N THR A 168 -19.40 -9.72 -16.53
CA THR A 168 -20.66 -10.41 -16.86
C THR A 168 -21.41 -10.88 -15.62
N THR A 169 -20.68 -11.31 -14.60
CA THR A 169 -21.26 -11.96 -13.42
C THR A 169 -21.74 -10.92 -12.41
N LYS A 170 -22.90 -11.16 -11.80
CA LYS A 170 -23.42 -10.33 -10.70
C LYS A 170 -22.77 -10.66 -9.35
N ASN A 171 -22.20 -11.86 -9.24
CA ASN A 171 -21.43 -12.33 -8.11
C ASN A 171 -19.94 -12.29 -8.46
N TYR A 172 -19.21 -11.38 -7.82
CA TYR A 172 -17.81 -11.12 -8.14
C TYR A 172 -16.83 -12.06 -7.39
N VAL A 173 -17.32 -13.01 -6.58
CA VAL A 173 -16.43 -13.83 -5.74
C VAL A 173 -15.83 -15.00 -6.53
N LEU A 174 -14.50 -14.99 -6.68
CA LEU A 174 -13.73 -16.11 -7.24
C LEU A 174 -13.55 -17.26 -6.22
N PRO A 175 -13.28 -18.50 -6.67
CA PRO A 175 -12.98 -19.60 -5.75
C PRO A 175 -11.74 -19.38 -4.89
N ASN A 176 -11.81 -19.73 -3.61
CA ASN A 176 -10.71 -19.52 -2.64
C ASN A 176 -9.41 -20.21 -3.09
N ASN A 177 -9.49 -21.44 -3.62
CA ASN A 177 -8.32 -22.16 -4.14
C ASN A 177 -7.64 -21.44 -5.32
N LEU A 178 -8.39 -20.73 -6.15
CA LEU A 178 -7.89 -19.95 -7.27
C LEU A 178 -7.24 -18.65 -6.77
N VAL A 179 -7.90 -17.98 -5.82
CA VAL A 179 -7.40 -16.76 -5.16
C VAL A 179 -6.06 -17.02 -4.50
N CYS A 180 -5.96 -18.05 -3.66
CA CYS A 180 -4.70 -18.45 -3.04
C CYS A 180 -3.60 -18.69 -4.09
N LYS A 181 -3.91 -19.41 -5.18
CA LYS A 181 -2.93 -19.65 -6.26
C LYS A 181 -2.47 -18.37 -6.95
N ILE A 182 -3.36 -17.42 -7.21
CA ILE A 182 -3.01 -16.13 -7.83
C ILE A 182 -2.10 -15.34 -6.88
N LEU A 183 -2.48 -15.24 -5.60
CA LEU A 183 -1.71 -14.48 -4.60
C LEU A 183 -0.32 -15.08 -4.36
N THR A 184 -0.21 -16.40 -4.13
CA THR A 184 1.09 -17.05 -3.93
C THR A 184 2.00 -16.93 -5.16
N LYS A 185 1.45 -17.07 -6.38
CA LYS A 185 2.23 -16.85 -7.61
C LYS A 185 2.67 -15.40 -7.75
N THR A 186 1.80 -14.45 -7.42
CA THR A 186 2.11 -13.01 -7.46
C THR A 186 3.22 -12.68 -6.48
N GLN A 187 3.10 -13.14 -5.24
CA GLN A 187 4.11 -12.95 -4.19
C GLN A 187 5.47 -13.46 -4.66
N LYS A 188 5.54 -14.72 -5.10
CA LYS A 188 6.79 -15.32 -5.61
C LYS A 188 7.37 -14.55 -6.80
N MET A 189 6.54 -14.16 -7.75
CA MET A 189 6.97 -13.38 -8.91
C MET A 189 7.52 -12.01 -8.49
N LEU A 190 6.91 -11.34 -7.50
CA LEU A 190 7.41 -10.08 -6.97
C LEU A 190 8.74 -10.30 -6.23
N GLU A 191 8.84 -11.27 -5.33
CA GLU A 191 10.07 -11.62 -4.61
C GLU A 191 11.26 -11.88 -5.55
N GLU A 192 11.03 -12.57 -6.67
CA GLU A 192 12.06 -12.86 -7.67
C GLU A 192 12.48 -11.63 -8.50
N ASN A 193 11.61 -10.63 -8.64
CA ASN A 193 11.82 -9.50 -9.55
C ASN A 193 12.04 -8.14 -8.87
N ILE A 194 11.81 -8.03 -7.55
CA ILE A 194 12.07 -6.80 -6.79
C ILE A 194 13.58 -6.56 -6.73
N LYS A 195 14.01 -5.45 -7.32
CA LYS A 195 15.40 -4.97 -7.26
C LYS A 195 15.56 -3.72 -6.40
N SER A 196 14.47 -2.96 -6.23
CA SER A 196 14.43 -1.66 -5.57
C SER A 196 13.00 -1.33 -5.17
N SER A 197 12.82 -0.55 -4.11
CA SER A 197 11.53 0.03 -3.74
C SER A 197 11.02 1.05 -4.75
N VAL A 198 11.90 1.57 -5.62
CA VAL A 198 11.53 2.46 -6.73
C VAL A 198 11.51 1.67 -8.03
N ILE A 199 10.36 1.66 -8.69
CA ILE A 199 10.17 1.02 -9.99
C ILE A 199 10.54 2.00 -11.09
N HIS A 200 11.52 1.63 -11.92
CA HIS A 200 11.96 2.47 -13.03
C HIS A 200 11.27 2.05 -14.34
N VAL A 201 10.48 2.96 -14.91
CA VAL A 201 9.79 2.78 -16.19
C VAL A 201 10.52 3.58 -17.25
N ASP A 202 11.19 2.86 -18.15
CA ASP A 202 11.91 3.44 -19.28
C ASP A 202 11.07 3.35 -20.56
N MET A 203 10.38 4.44 -20.88
CA MET A 203 9.55 4.54 -22.08
C MET A 203 10.37 4.54 -23.38
N THR A 204 11.68 4.81 -23.33
CA THR A 204 12.53 4.81 -24.55
C THR A 204 12.74 3.41 -25.12
N LYS A 205 12.62 2.39 -24.26
CA LYS A 205 12.73 0.97 -24.62
C LYS A 205 11.41 0.38 -25.13
N LYS A 206 10.31 1.14 -25.06
CA LYS A 206 8.99 0.70 -25.48
C LYS A 206 8.70 1.17 -26.91
N SER A 207 7.71 0.55 -27.55
CA SER A 207 7.30 0.93 -28.91
C SER A 207 6.73 2.35 -28.92
N LYS A 208 6.84 3.05 -30.06
CA LYS A 208 6.32 4.43 -30.19
C LYS A 208 4.81 4.52 -29.92
N ASP A 209 4.08 3.44 -30.15
CA ASP A 209 2.63 3.37 -29.96
C ASP A 209 2.25 2.91 -28.54
N THR A 210 3.22 2.68 -27.66
CA THR A 210 2.96 2.25 -26.29
C THR A 210 2.29 3.37 -25.50
N LYS A 211 1.11 3.08 -24.96
CA LYS A 211 0.37 3.97 -24.07
C LYS A 211 0.76 3.71 -22.61
N LEU A 212 0.81 4.79 -21.84
CA LEU A 212 1.00 4.75 -20.38
C LEU A 212 -0.19 5.45 -19.74
N ILE A 213 -0.94 4.72 -18.91
CA ILE A 213 -2.14 5.21 -18.23
C ILE A 213 -1.85 5.17 -16.73
N ILE A 214 -1.97 6.33 -16.09
CA ILE A 214 -1.73 6.48 -14.65
C ILE A 214 -3.07 6.72 -13.98
N LEU A 215 -3.31 5.97 -12.91
CA LEU A 215 -4.51 6.02 -12.10
C LEU A 215 -4.11 6.34 -10.66
N GLY A 216 -4.89 7.21 -10.03
CA GLY A 216 -4.82 7.42 -8.58
C GLY A 216 -5.74 6.44 -7.87
N ASP A 217 -6.31 6.91 -6.77
CA ASP A 217 -7.11 6.15 -5.83
C ASP A 217 -8.33 5.53 -6.50
N VAL A 218 -8.61 4.27 -6.12
CA VAL A 218 -9.73 3.49 -6.67
C VAL A 218 -10.68 3.03 -5.57
N HIS A 219 -10.17 2.75 -4.36
CA HIS A 219 -10.98 2.43 -3.18
C HIS A 219 -12.12 1.42 -3.43
N GLY A 220 -11.78 0.26 -4.00
CA GLY A 220 -12.75 -0.81 -4.20
C GLY A 220 -13.81 -0.56 -5.27
N GLN A 221 -13.69 0.47 -6.13
CA GLN A 221 -14.64 0.77 -7.21
C GLN A 221 -14.40 -0.07 -8.48
N LEU A 222 -14.76 -1.35 -8.44
CA LEU A 222 -14.49 -2.29 -9.54
C LEU A 222 -15.09 -1.85 -10.88
N ASN A 223 -16.32 -1.32 -10.88
CA ASN A 223 -17.00 -0.88 -12.11
C ASN A 223 -16.23 0.20 -12.86
N ASP A 224 -15.56 1.11 -12.15
CA ASP A 224 -14.78 2.18 -12.75
C ASP A 224 -13.50 1.64 -13.40
N VAL A 225 -12.86 0.66 -12.76
CA VAL A 225 -11.70 -0.06 -13.35
C VAL A 225 -12.11 -0.83 -14.60
N LEU A 226 -13.24 -1.54 -14.57
CA LEU A 226 -13.75 -2.27 -15.72
C LEU A 226 -14.12 -1.34 -16.88
N TRP A 227 -14.76 -0.21 -16.57
CA TRP A 227 -15.08 0.82 -17.56
C TRP A 227 -13.82 1.41 -18.19
N LEU A 228 -12.80 1.69 -17.37
CA LEU A 228 -11.51 2.21 -17.83
C LEU A 228 -10.82 1.24 -18.78
N PHE A 229 -10.77 -0.05 -18.44
CA PHE A 229 -10.21 -1.10 -19.30
C PHE A 229 -10.98 -1.25 -20.61
N ASN A 230 -12.30 -1.13 -20.58
CA ASN A 230 -13.11 -1.13 -21.79
C ASN A 230 -12.87 0.12 -22.66
N ARG A 231 -12.67 1.29 -22.04
CA ARG A 231 -12.49 2.57 -22.74
C ARG A 231 -11.09 2.76 -23.32
N PHE A 232 -10.06 2.44 -22.56
CA PHE A 232 -8.66 2.70 -22.90
C PHE A 232 -7.89 1.45 -23.36
N GLY A 233 -8.54 0.29 -23.34
CA GLY A 233 -8.00 -1.00 -23.75
C GLY A 233 -7.41 -1.78 -22.58
N LEU A 234 -7.22 -3.08 -22.74
CA LEU A 234 -6.73 -3.93 -21.66
C LEU A 234 -5.22 -3.81 -21.46
N PRO A 235 -4.70 -4.12 -20.26
CA PRO A 235 -3.27 -4.16 -20.01
C PRO A 235 -2.55 -5.09 -20.99
N SER A 236 -1.48 -4.59 -21.61
CA SER A 236 -0.67 -5.35 -22.56
C SER A 236 0.74 -4.75 -22.69
N SER A 237 1.62 -5.35 -23.49
CA SER A 237 2.96 -4.80 -23.74
C SER A 237 2.95 -3.38 -24.33
N ASN A 238 1.87 -3.02 -25.02
CA ASN A 238 1.69 -1.72 -25.68
C ASN A 238 0.70 -0.81 -24.92
N ASN A 239 0.17 -1.26 -23.78
CA ASN A 239 -0.78 -0.49 -22.97
C ASN A 239 -0.49 -0.76 -21.49
N ILE A 240 0.31 0.10 -20.89
CA ILE A 240 0.83 -0.05 -19.53
C ILE A 240 -0.04 0.75 -18.57
N TYR A 241 -0.45 0.13 -17.47
CA TYR A 241 -1.19 0.76 -16.40
C TYR A 241 -0.33 0.93 -15.15
N ILE A 242 -0.36 2.12 -14.56
CA ILE A 242 0.21 2.43 -13.25
C ILE A 242 -0.95 2.77 -12.31
N PHE A 243 -1.12 1.99 -11.25
CA PHE A 243 -2.02 2.30 -10.14
C PHE A 243 -1.20 2.87 -8.99
N ASN A 244 -1.50 4.09 -8.58
CA ASN A 244 -0.72 4.83 -7.59
C ASN A 244 -1.23 4.63 -6.15
N GLY A 245 -1.44 3.38 -5.75
CA GLY A 245 -1.92 3.05 -4.40
C GLY A 245 -3.41 3.29 -4.18
N ASP A 246 -3.84 3.08 -2.94
CA ASP A 246 -5.19 3.35 -2.43
C ASP A 246 -6.28 2.66 -3.27
N ILE A 247 -6.01 1.39 -3.58
CA ILE A 247 -6.95 0.47 -4.22
C ILE A 247 -7.83 -0.19 -3.16
N ALA A 248 -7.25 -0.49 -2.00
CA ALA A 248 -7.93 -1.10 -0.87
C ALA A 248 -8.89 -0.12 -0.16
N ASP A 249 -9.75 -0.71 0.68
CA ASP A 249 -10.65 -0.03 1.62
C ASP A 249 -11.77 0.83 0.99
N ARG A 250 -12.72 1.25 1.85
CA ARG A 250 -13.92 2.07 1.57
C ARG A 250 -14.96 1.41 0.66
N GLY A 251 -14.56 0.86 -0.49
CA GLY A 251 -15.42 0.12 -1.40
C GLY A 251 -15.54 -1.36 -1.05
N GLU A 252 -16.50 -2.03 -1.68
CA GLU A 252 -16.82 -3.43 -1.40
C GLU A 252 -16.13 -4.42 -2.36
N ASN A 253 -15.36 -3.92 -3.34
CA ASN A 253 -14.77 -4.75 -4.41
C ASN A 253 -13.26 -4.58 -4.60
N ALA A 254 -12.53 -4.26 -3.52
CA ALA A 254 -11.07 -4.13 -3.61
C ALA A 254 -10.40 -5.47 -3.89
N THR A 255 -10.91 -6.57 -3.31
CA THR A 255 -10.36 -7.92 -3.55
C THR A 255 -10.37 -8.29 -5.03
N GLU A 256 -11.46 -7.99 -5.74
CA GLU A 256 -11.57 -8.31 -7.17
C GLU A 256 -10.67 -7.44 -8.03
N ILE A 257 -10.49 -6.16 -7.69
CA ILE A 257 -9.56 -5.28 -8.39
C ILE A 257 -8.13 -5.84 -8.25
N PHE A 258 -7.67 -6.14 -7.04
CA PHE A 258 -6.34 -6.71 -6.85
C PHE A 258 -6.17 -8.03 -7.62
N LEU A 259 -7.15 -8.93 -7.54
CA LEU A 259 -7.09 -10.21 -8.27
C LEU A 259 -7.02 -10.02 -9.78
N LEU A 260 -7.78 -9.07 -10.33
CA LEU A 260 -7.73 -8.72 -11.75
C LEU A 260 -6.35 -8.17 -12.14
N LEU A 261 -5.84 -7.22 -11.37
CA LEU A 261 -4.55 -6.57 -11.62
C LEU A 261 -3.38 -7.55 -11.51
N PHE A 262 -3.39 -8.40 -10.49
CA PHE A 262 -2.38 -9.45 -10.30
C PHE A 262 -2.44 -10.50 -11.41
N THR A 263 -3.62 -10.86 -11.89
CA THR A 263 -3.75 -11.78 -13.02
C THR A 263 -3.15 -11.19 -14.29
N PHE A 264 -3.41 -9.90 -14.59
CA PHE A 264 -2.75 -9.22 -15.71
C PHE A 264 -1.24 -9.12 -15.51
N LYS A 265 -0.77 -8.78 -14.31
CA LYS A 265 0.66 -8.69 -13.99
C LYS A 265 1.39 -10.03 -14.14
N LEU A 266 0.76 -11.13 -13.70
CA LEU A 266 1.30 -12.48 -13.87
C LEU A 266 1.34 -12.90 -15.34
N SER A 267 0.38 -12.45 -16.16
CA SER A 267 0.38 -12.71 -17.60
C SER A 267 1.46 -11.93 -18.35
N ASN A 268 1.75 -10.71 -17.91
CA ASN A 268 2.80 -9.85 -18.43
C ASN A 268 3.29 -8.88 -17.35
N TYR A 269 4.49 -9.14 -16.83
CA TYR A 269 5.05 -8.43 -15.67
C TYR A 269 5.06 -6.90 -15.81
N ASP A 270 5.33 -6.41 -17.02
CA ASP A 270 5.53 -5.00 -17.33
C ASP A 270 4.24 -4.22 -17.60
N CYS A 271 3.10 -4.88 -17.80
CA CYS A 271 1.88 -4.19 -18.25
C CYS A 271 1.05 -3.58 -17.12
N VAL A 272 1.22 -4.05 -15.89
CA VAL A 272 0.56 -3.49 -14.69
C VAL A 272 1.62 -3.24 -13.61
N ILE A 273 1.65 -2.00 -13.15
CA ILE A 273 2.53 -1.51 -12.11
C ILE A 273 1.64 -0.95 -11.00
N ILE A 274 1.94 -1.33 -9.75
CA ILE A 274 1.15 -0.94 -8.59
C ILE A 274 2.13 -0.36 -7.57
N ASN A 275 1.93 0.91 -7.22
CA ASN A 275 2.56 1.50 -6.05
C ASN A 275 1.75 1.14 -4.81
N ARG A 276 2.45 1.00 -3.69
CA ARG A 276 1.87 0.84 -2.38
C ARG A 276 1.35 2.18 -1.89
N GLY A 277 0.05 2.29 -1.70
CA GLY A 277 -0.58 3.41 -1.01
C GLY A 277 -0.61 3.20 0.50
N ASN A 278 -1.27 4.12 1.20
CA ASN A 278 -1.36 4.05 2.66
C ASN A 278 -2.39 2.99 3.10
N HIS A 279 -3.35 2.68 2.23
CA HIS A 279 -4.41 1.71 2.44
C HIS A 279 -3.94 0.27 2.16
N GLU A 280 -2.79 0.04 1.54
CA GLU A 280 -2.18 -1.29 1.41
C GLU A 280 -1.33 -1.65 2.65
N CYS A 281 -1.92 -1.50 3.85
CA CYS A 281 -1.34 -1.96 5.11
C CYS A 281 -2.40 -2.47 6.10
N SER A 282 -2.01 -3.44 6.91
CA SER A 282 -2.89 -4.14 7.86
C SER A 282 -3.69 -3.20 8.76
N TYR A 283 -3.03 -2.18 9.32
CA TYR A 283 -3.68 -1.22 10.21
C TYR A 283 -4.82 -0.47 9.52
N MET A 284 -4.63 -0.01 8.28
CA MET A 284 -5.71 0.68 7.56
C MET A 284 -6.81 -0.32 7.18
N ASN A 285 -6.44 -1.52 6.75
CA ASN A 285 -7.41 -2.53 6.32
C ASN A 285 -8.37 -2.98 7.42
N GLU A 286 -7.89 -3.08 8.67
CA GLU A 286 -8.73 -3.38 9.82
C GLU A 286 -9.73 -2.27 10.13
N VAL A 287 -9.33 -1.01 9.94
CA VAL A 287 -10.14 0.16 10.28
C VAL A 287 -11.12 0.53 9.17
N TYR A 288 -10.73 0.42 7.90
CA TYR A 288 -11.44 1.00 6.75
C TYR A 288 -12.12 -0.03 5.84
N GLY A 289 -12.07 -1.32 6.21
CA GLY A 289 -13.03 -2.31 5.73
C GLY A 289 -12.47 -3.43 4.87
N PHE A 290 -11.25 -3.32 4.32
CA PHE A 290 -10.69 -4.38 3.48
C PHE A 290 -10.50 -5.70 4.24
N TYR A 291 -10.12 -5.65 5.52
CA TYR A 291 -10.04 -6.85 6.35
C TYR A 291 -11.41 -7.55 6.44
N ASN A 292 -12.47 -6.77 6.68
CA ASN A 292 -13.83 -7.29 6.76
C ASN A 292 -14.33 -7.79 5.39
N GLU A 293 -13.96 -7.11 4.30
CA GLU A 293 -14.26 -7.55 2.93
C GLU A 293 -13.65 -8.93 2.67
N VAL A 294 -12.35 -9.10 2.94
CA VAL A 294 -11.65 -10.38 2.73
C VAL A 294 -12.26 -11.47 3.60
N LEU A 295 -12.53 -11.23 4.88
CA LEU A 295 -13.15 -12.23 5.74
C LEU A 295 -14.59 -12.59 5.33
N SER A 296 -15.32 -11.64 4.74
CA SER A 296 -16.69 -11.90 4.27
C SER A 296 -16.74 -12.76 3.01
N LYS A 297 -15.73 -12.65 2.13
CA LYS A 297 -15.65 -13.36 0.84
C LYS A 297 -14.79 -14.62 0.92
N TYR A 298 -13.82 -14.64 1.82
CA TYR A 298 -12.75 -15.64 1.92
C TYR A 298 -12.50 -16.02 3.38
N ASP A 299 -11.24 -15.98 3.82
CA ASP A 299 -10.79 -16.33 5.16
C ASP A 299 -9.57 -15.49 5.56
N SER A 300 -9.11 -15.65 6.80
CA SER A 300 -7.95 -14.92 7.32
C SER A 300 -6.64 -15.30 6.60
N ALA A 301 -6.53 -16.52 6.08
CA ALA A 301 -5.33 -16.96 5.37
C ALA A 301 -5.17 -16.20 4.04
N VAL A 302 -6.27 -15.94 3.33
CA VAL A 302 -6.28 -15.08 2.15
C VAL A 302 -5.89 -13.64 2.51
N PHE A 303 -6.34 -13.12 3.65
CA PHE A 303 -5.93 -11.80 4.12
C PHE A 303 -4.41 -11.72 4.35
N ASP A 304 -3.84 -12.72 5.03
CA ASP A 304 -2.40 -12.78 5.27
C ASP A 304 -1.60 -12.83 3.96
N LEU A 305 -2.10 -13.57 2.94
CA LEU A 305 -1.51 -13.58 1.61
C LEU A 305 -1.56 -12.21 0.93
N PHE A 306 -2.66 -11.47 1.05
CA PHE A 306 -2.72 -10.09 0.55
C PHE A 306 -1.68 -9.20 1.23
N GLN A 307 -1.54 -9.28 2.56
CA GLN A 307 -0.54 -8.49 3.29
C GLN A 307 0.89 -8.83 2.84
N GLY A 308 1.21 -10.12 2.64
CA GLY A 308 2.50 -10.56 2.11
C GLY A 308 2.79 -9.98 0.71
N VAL A 309 1.77 -9.85 -0.14
CA VAL A 309 1.91 -9.19 -1.45
C VAL A 309 2.04 -7.67 -1.31
N PHE A 310 1.29 -7.03 -0.41
CA PHE A 310 1.33 -5.58 -0.20
C PHE A 310 2.69 -5.09 0.30
N GLU A 311 3.37 -5.88 1.13
CA GLU A 311 4.73 -5.59 1.59
C GLU A 311 5.77 -5.54 0.46
N LEU A 312 5.48 -6.20 -0.65
CA LEU A 312 6.36 -6.33 -1.82
C LEU A 312 6.07 -5.29 -2.92
N LEU A 313 5.03 -4.47 -2.77
CA LEU A 313 4.69 -3.43 -3.73
C LEU A 313 5.73 -2.29 -3.72
N GLY A 314 5.93 -1.66 -4.88
CA GLY A 314 6.86 -0.53 -5.01
C GLY A 314 6.34 0.70 -4.26
N LEU A 315 7.22 1.53 -3.71
CA LEU A 315 6.84 2.76 -3.01
C LEU A 315 6.74 3.97 -3.93
N ALA A 316 7.39 3.91 -5.09
CA ALA A 316 7.36 4.98 -6.07
C ALA A 316 7.68 4.43 -7.46
N VAL A 317 7.19 5.15 -8.47
CA VAL A 317 7.51 4.88 -9.89
C VAL A 317 8.22 6.09 -10.48
N ASN A 318 9.38 5.84 -11.09
CA ASN A 318 10.13 6.86 -11.85
C ASN A 318 9.92 6.65 -13.35
N ILE A 319 9.30 7.62 -14.00
CA ILE A 319 9.11 7.69 -15.46
C ILE A 319 10.00 8.81 -15.99
N GLN A 320 11.08 8.47 -16.69
CA GLN A 320 11.98 9.46 -17.34
C GLN A 320 12.37 10.64 -16.42
N SER A 321 12.81 10.34 -15.19
CA SER A 321 13.20 11.31 -14.16
C SER A 321 12.04 12.11 -13.55
N ARG A 322 10.80 11.62 -13.69
CA ARG A 322 9.62 12.14 -12.98
C ARG A 322 9.08 11.07 -12.04
N PHE A 323 8.90 11.42 -10.78
CA PHE A 323 8.46 10.50 -9.74
C PHE A 323 6.95 10.60 -9.52
N LEU A 324 6.32 9.44 -9.41
CA LEU A 324 4.97 9.23 -8.91
C LEU A 324 5.09 8.46 -7.59
N CYS A 325 4.46 8.98 -6.54
CA CYS A 325 4.48 8.41 -5.20
C CYS A 325 3.06 8.28 -4.70
#